data_AF-A0A212SCZ4-F1
#
_entry.id   AF-A0A212SCZ4-F1
#
_cell.length_a   1.000
_cell.length_b   1.000
_cell.length_c   1.000
_cell.angle_alpha   90.00
_cell.angle_beta   90.00
_cell.angle_gamma   90.00
#
_symmetry.space_group_name_H-M   'P 1'
#
loop_
_entity.id
_entity.type
_entity.pdbx_description
1 polymer ?
#
loop_
_entity_poly.entity_id
_entity_poly.type
_entity_poly.pdbx_seq_one_letter_code
_entity_poly.pdbx_strand_id
1 'polypeptide(L)'
;MLNTEANHDCARVPSVPPRNEKLEDSGFGWSRAVFEASNHGREAWRQPPVADDEELLFHEPGRILPSVHEGVSGTDCRSHSFKIVKPRFGNYALIVQHGGGIERVDLGYSRRTVNAFDQMDSDTRFRLMWSILDVHANAKREAAAATARTFQEAFVQGRLKKRHLPARGTTKVWIEPAHAGAA
;
A
#
# COMPACT_ATOMS: atom_id res chain seq x y z
N MET A 1 44.64 19.31 -41.74
CA MET A 1 43.66 19.74 -40.73
C MET A 1 42.61 18.64 -40.65
N LEU A 2 42.57 17.96 -39.51
CA LEU A 2 41.88 16.68 -39.31
C LEU A 2 40.40 16.92 -39.04
N ASN A 3 39.54 16.13 -39.71
CA ASN A 3 38.11 16.08 -39.49
C ASN A 3 37.78 15.43 -38.15
N THR A 4 36.82 16.03 -37.47
CA THR A 4 36.22 15.59 -36.20
C THR A 4 35.09 14.60 -36.49
N GLU A 5 35.17 13.37 -35.97
CA GLU A 5 34.01 12.49 -35.85
C GLU A 5 33.85 12.07 -34.39
N ALA A 6 32.70 12.46 -33.83
CA ALA A 6 32.24 12.06 -32.52
C ALA A 6 31.39 10.79 -32.68
N ASN A 7 31.88 9.66 -32.18
CA ASN A 7 31.06 8.46 -32.01
C ASN A 7 30.54 8.40 -30.57
N HIS A 8 29.24 8.70 -30.43
CA HIS A 8 28.43 8.32 -29.28
C HIS A 8 28.02 6.85 -29.44
N ASP A 9 28.66 5.96 -28.70
CA ASP A 9 28.26 4.55 -28.62
C ASP A 9 27.26 4.37 -27.47
N CYS A 10 25.98 4.31 -27.84
CA CYS A 10 24.90 3.84 -26.98
C CYS A 10 24.81 2.30 -27.05
N ALA A 11 24.51 1.69 -25.90
CA ALA A 11 24.07 0.30 -25.72
C ALA A 11 25.14 -0.82 -25.73
N ARG A 12 25.79 -1.03 -24.58
CA ARG A 12 26.36 -2.33 -24.23
C ARG A 12 25.30 -3.15 -23.48
N VAL A 13 24.58 -3.99 -24.22
CA VAL A 13 23.69 -5.02 -23.65
C VAL A 13 24.57 -6.03 -22.88
N PRO A 14 24.29 -6.37 -21.61
CA PRO A 14 25.04 -7.42 -20.94
C PRO A 14 24.77 -8.78 -21.61
N SER A 15 25.86 -9.43 -22.00
CA SER A 15 25.89 -10.76 -22.65
C SER A 15 25.22 -11.82 -21.78
N VAL A 16 24.36 -12.62 -22.39
CA VAL A 16 23.71 -13.80 -21.81
C VAL A 16 24.78 -14.77 -21.26
N PRO A 17 24.71 -15.21 -19.98
CA PRO A 17 25.66 -16.17 -19.44
C PRO A 17 25.43 -17.57 -20.03
N PRO A 18 26.49 -18.39 -20.16
CA PRO A 18 26.43 -19.70 -20.78
C PRO A 18 25.53 -20.67 -19.99
N ARG A 19 24.77 -21.45 -20.74
CA ARG A 19 23.85 -22.48 -20.25
C ARG A 19 24.66 -23.68 -19.75
N ASN A 20 24.37 -24.09 -18.51
CA ASN A 20 24.82 -25.32 -17.81
C ASN A 20 26.06 -25.19 -16.92
N GLU A 21 25.85 -24.69 -15.70
CA GLU A 21 26.42 -25.33 -14.51
C GLU A 21 25.25 -25.81 -13.64
N LYS A 22 25.31 -27.08 -13.25
CA LYS A 22 24.31 -27.71 -12.38
C LYS A 22 24.38 -27.04 -11.00
N LEU A 23 23.46 -26.09 -10.74
CA LEU A 23 23.23 -25.57 -9.40
C LEU A 23 22.42 -26.60 -8.61
N GLU A 24 22.93 -26.98 -7.46
CA GLU A 24 22.24 -27.83 -6.51
C GLU A 24 20.90 -27.19 -6.10
N ASP A 25 19.89 -28.05 -6.09
CA ASP A 25 18.48 -27.75 -5.97
C ASP A 25 18.18 -27.21 -4.55
N SER A 26 18.07 -25.89 -4.42
CA SER A 26 17.63 -25.25 -3.17
C SER A 26 16.14 -24.95 -3.19
N GLY A 27 15.31 -25.97 -3.43
CA GLY A 27 13.90 -26.05 -3.02
C GLY A 27 12.88 -25.00 -3.53
N PHE A 28 13.31 -23.89 -4.11
CA PHE A 28 12.51 -22.85 -4.76
C PHE A 28 13.40 -22.18 -5.81
N GLY A 29 13.25 -22.60 -7.07
CA GLY A 29 14.20 -22.43 -8.16
C GLY A 29 14.44 -21.01 -8.69
N TRP A 30 15.09 -20.16 -7.90
CA TRP A 30 15.72 -18.92 -8.37
C TRP A 30 17.13 -18.84 -7.78
N SER A 31 18.16 -18.74 -8.63
CA SER A 31 19.51 -18.50 -8.13
C SER A 31 19.58 -17.10 -7.49
N ARG A 32 20.40 -16.93 -6.44
CA ARG A 32 20.56 -15.64 -5.75
C ARG A 32 20.89 -14.50 -6.72
N ALA A 33 21.71 -14.77 -7.73
CA ALA A 33 22.04 -13.80 -8.78
C ALA A 33 20.83 -13.42 -9.65
N VAL A 34 19.96 -14.36 -10.01
CA VAL A 34 18.72 -14.07 -10.76
C VAL A 34 17.70 -13.36 -9.86
N PHE A 35 17.66 -13.71 -8.57
CA PHE A 35 16.84 -13.04 -7.57
C PHE A 35 17.27 -11.57 -7.38
N GLU A 36 18.57 -11.31 -7.21
CA GLU A 36 19.14 -9.96 -7.09
C GLU A 36 19.05 -9.17 -8.42
N ALA A 37 19.15 -9.84 -9.57
CA ALA A 37 18.94 -9.22 -10.88
C ALA A 37 17.45 -9.00 -11.23
N SER A 38 16.53 -9.70 -10.56
CA SER A 38 15.11 -9.51 -10.78
C SER A 38 14.66 -8.21 -10.13
N ASN A 39 14.08 -7.30 -10.92
CA ASN A 39 13.37 -6.10 -10.43
C ASN A 39 12.08 -6.46 -9.67
N HIS A 40 12.01 -7.63 -9.02
CA HIS A 40 10.79 -8.20 -8.50
C HIS A 40 10.31 -7.45 -7.25
N GLY A 41 9.10 -6.89 -7.33
CA GLY A 41 8.56 -5.94 -6.35
C GLY A 41 8.83 -4.46 -6.69
N ARG A 42 9.65 -4.18 -7.71
CA ARG A 42 9.99 -2.83 -8.19
C ARG A 42 9.44 -2.52 -9.57
N GLU A 43 8.74 -3.47 -10.21
CA GLU A 43 8.22 -3.30 -11.55
C GLU A 43 7.28 -2.09 -11.66
N ALA A 44 7.34 -1.36 -12.78
CA ALA A 44 6.59 -0.11 -12.97
C ALA A 44 5.08 -0.29 -12.76
N TRP A 45 4.52 -1.43 -13.18
CA TRP A 45 3.10 -1.74 -13.03
C TRP A 45 2.67 -2.03 -11.58
N ARG A 46 3.62 -2.26 -10.66
CA ARG A 46 3.36 -2.39 -9.22
C ARG A 46 3.47 -1.06 -8.48
N GLN A 47 3.87 0.02 -9.15
CA GLN A 47 4.07 1.30 -8.49
C GLN A 47 2.72 2.01 -8.32
N PRO A 48 2.40 2.51 -7.11
CA PRO A 48 1.19 3.29 -6.91
C PRO A 48 1.21 4.51 -7.83
N PRO A 49 0.10 4.84 -8.49
CA PRO A 49 0.02 6.07 -9.28
C PRO A 49 0.16 7.29 -8.38
N VAL A 50 0.79 8.33 -8.90
CA VAL A 50 0.87 9.66 -8.27
C VAL A 50 0.26 10.62 -9.27
N ALA A 51 -0.69 11.45 -8.84
CA ALA A 51 -1.32 12.42 -9.72
C ALA A 51 -0.36 13.59 -10.03
N ASP A 52 -0.59 14.28 -11.15
CA ASP A 52 0.29 15.37 -11.60
C ASP A 52 0.35 16.56 -10.61
N ASP A 53 -0.66 16.72 -9.76
CA ASP A 53 -0.75 17.76 -8.73
C ASP A 53 -0.34 17.29 -7.33
N GLU A 54 0.25 16.10 -7.24
CA GLU A 54 0.77 15.51 -6.01
C GLU A 54 2.30 15.53 -5.97
N GLU A 55 2.85 16.04 -4.87
CA GLU A 55 4.27 15.93 -4.58
C GLU A 55 4.56 14.55 -3.97
N LEU A 56 5.43 13.77 -4.61
CA LEU A 56 5.93 12.52 -4.04
C LEU A 56 7.00 12.83 -2.98
N LEU A 57 6.74 12.41 -1.74
CA LEU A 57 7.64 12.65 -0.62
C LEU A 57 8.52 11.42 -0.33
N PHE A 58 7.91 10.24 -0.28
CA PHE A 58 8.61 8.99 -0.04
C PHE A 58 8.07 7.89 -0.94
N HIS A 59 8.95 7.01 -1.37
CA HIS A 59 8.62 5.85 -2.18
C HIS A 59 9.37 4.62 -1.69
N GLU A 60 8.61 3.61 -1.31
CA GLU A 60 9.12 2.36 -0.77
C GLU A 60 8.57 1.18 -1.57
N PRO A 61 9.31 0.70 -2.59
CA PRO A 61 8.83 -0.40 -3.41
C PRO A 61 8.86 -1.73 -2.65
N GLY A 62 8.10 -2.70 -3.17
CA GLY A 62 8.03 -4.06 -2.68
C GLY A 62 9.40 -4.72 -2.67
N ARG A 63 9.69 -5.44 -1.59
CA ARG A 63 10.98 -6.07 -1.32
C ARG A 63 10.84 -7.25 -0.37
N ILE A 64 11.93 -7.99 -0.19
CA ILE A 64 12.07 -8.87 0.96
C ILE A 64 12.72 -8.07 2.08
N LEU A 65 12.06 -7.99 3.23
CA LEU A 65 12.60 -7.35 4.42
C LEU A 65 13.49 -8.33 5.17
N PRO A 66 14.71 -7.94 5.59
CA PRO A 66 15.56 -8.80 6.39
C PRO A 66 14.87 -9.14 7.71
N SER A 67 15.02 -10.39 8.15
CA SER A 67 14.56 -10.79 9.47
C SER A 67 15.37 -10.06 10.54
N VAL A 68 14.70 -9.73 11.66
CA VAL A 68 15.37 -9.23 12.87
C VAL A 68 15.98 -10.36 13.71
N HIS A 69 15.61 -11.61 13.43
CA HIS A 69 16.10 -12.80 14.10
C HIS A 69 17.10 -13.55 13.23
N GLU A 70 18.26 -13.84 13.81
CA GLU A 70 19.32 -14.62 13.18
C GLU A 70 18.79 -16.01 12.78
N GLY A 71 19.15 -16.47 11.58
CA GLY A 71 18.72 -17.77 11.04
C GLY A 71 17.29 -17.83 10.50
N VAL A 72 16.53 -16.73 10.52
CA VAL A 72 15.18 -16.67 9.94
C VAL A 72 15.22 -15.99 8.57
N SER A 73 14.63 -16.62 7.56
CA SER A 73 14.47 -16.06 6.22
C SER A 73 13.68 -14.75 6.28
N GLY A 74 14.06 -13.77 5.45
CA GLY A 74 13.39 -12.47 5.39
C GLY A 74 11.91 -12.57 5.04
N THR A 75 11.14 -11.54 5.39
CA THR A 75 9.70 -11.46 5.08
C THR A 75 9.50 -10.96 3.66
N ASP A 76 8.81 -11.74 2.84
CA ASP A 76 8.48 -11.35 1.46
C ASP A 76 7.31 -10.36 1.42
N CYS A 77 7.62 -9.09 1.14
CA CYS A 77 6.66 -8.01 1.00
C CYS A 77 6.59 -7.47 -0.44
N ARG A 78 7.06 -8.23 -1.43
CA ARG A 78 7.14 -7.78 -2.84
C ARG A 78 5.78 -7.50 -3.48
N SER A 79 4.70 -7.97 -2.87
CA SER A 79 3.34 -7.70 -3.29
C SER A 79 2.82 -6.31 -2.94
N HIS A 80 3.54 -5.50 -2.15
CA HIS A 80 3.10 -4.18 -1.71
C HIS A 80 4.16 -3.12 -2.02
N SER A 81 3.76 -2.06 -2.73
CA SER A 81 4.57 -0.86 -2.93
C SER A 81 3.85 0.33 -2.31
N PHE A 82 4.60 1.18 -1.61
CA PHE A 82 4.07 2.29 -0.84
C PHE A 82 4.63 3.63 -1.33
N LYS A 83 3.78 4.65 -1.32
CA LYS A 83 4.18 6.05 -1.55
C LYS A 83 3.51 6.96 -0.53
N ILE A 84 4.24 7.94 -0.03
CA ILE A 84 3.65 9.08 0.69
C ILE A 84 3.65 10.27 -0.25
N VAL A 85 2.49 10.88 -0.39
CA VAL A 85 2.29 12.04 -1.27
C VAL A 85 1.70 13.21 -0.50
N LYS A 86 1.99 14.42 -0.99
CA LYS A 86 1.30 15.65 -0.59
C LYS A 86 0.54 16.21 -1.80
N PRO A 87 -0.80 16.15 -1.82
CA PRO A 87 -1.58 16.84 -2.83
C PRO A 87 -1.45 18.35 -2.67
N ARG A 88 -1.60 19.10 -3.76
CA ARG A 88 -1.64 20.59 -3.75
C ARG A 88 -2.60 21.13 -2.68
N PHE A 89 -3.77 20.50 -2.53
CA PHE A 89 -4.75 20.81 -1.49
C PHE A 89 -5.12 19.54 -0.72
N GLY A 90 -5.33 19.66 0.60
CA GLY A 90 -5.71 18.54 1.46
C GLY A 90 -4.56 17.93 2.26
N ASN A 91 -4.83 16.77 2.85
CA ASN A 91 -3.94 16.08 3.78
C ASN A 91 -2.86 15.25 3.09
N TYR A 92 -1.82 14.90 3.83
CA TYR A 92 -0.86 13.90 3.37
C TYR A 92 -1.54 12.54 3.25
N ALA A 93 -1.11 11.75 2.27
CA ALA A 93 -1.70 10.43 2.06
C ALA A 93 -0.62 9.38 1.86
N LEU A 94 -0.87 8.20 2.44
CA LEU A 94 -0.19 6.96 2.09
C LEU A 94 -0.99 6.28 0.97
N ILE A 95 -0.35 6.04 -0.17
CA ILE A 95 -0.89 5.26 -1.27
C ILE A 95 -0.17 3.91 -1.28
N VAL A 96 -0.93 2.83 -1.34
CA VAL A 96 -0.40 1.47 -1.49
C VAL A 96 -0.98 0.82 -2.74
N GLN A 97 -0.10 0.16 -3.51
CA GLN A 97 -0.49 -0.74 -4.58
C GLN A 97 -0.17 -2.16 -4.13
N HIS A 98 -1.18 -3.02 -4.12
CA HIS A 98 -1.05 -4.42 -3.76
C HIS A 98 -1.97 -5.31 -4.58
N GLY A 99 -2.00 -6.61 -4.30
CA GLY A 99 -2.83 -7.58 -5.03
C GLY A 99 -4.34 -7.33 -4.94
N GLY A 100 -4.79 -6.56 -3.95
CA GLY A 100 -6.20 -6.14 -3.78
C GLY A 100 -6.57 -4.88 -4.56
N GLY A 101 -5.61 -4.23 -5.23
CA GLY A 101 -5.79 -2.97 -5.94
C GLY A 101 -4.98 -1.83 -5.32
N ILE A 102 -5.51 -0.62 -5.46
CA ILE A 102 -4.93 0.61 -4.92
C ILE A 102 -5.74 1.04 -3.71
N GLU A 103 -5.06 1.27 -2.59
CA GLU A 103 -5.66 1.86 -1.40
C GLU A 103 -4.97 3.18 -1.05
N ARG A 104 -5.75 4.10 -0.48
CA ARG A 104 -5.29 5.41 -0.04
C ARG A 104 -5.72 5.65 1.39
N VAL A 105 -4.75 5.96 2.25
CA VAL A 105 -4.94 6.22 3.68
C VAL A 105 -4.57 7.66 3.98
N ASP A 106 -5.51 8.40 4.59
CA ASP A 106 -5.28 9.78 5.03
C ASP A 106 -4.38 9.79 6.29
N LEU A 107 -3.27 10.52 6.23
CA LEU A 107 -2.31 10.68 7.34
C LEU A 107 -2.56 11.97 8.15
N GLY A 108 -3.59 12.73 7.79
CA GLY A 108 -3.91 14.04 8.33
C GLY A 108 -2.97 15.14 7.83
N TYR A 109 -3.03 16.30 8.49
CA TYR A 109 -2.30 17.51 8.09
C TYR A 109 -0.94 17.68 8.79
N SER A 110 -0.53 16.72 9.62
CA SER A 110 0.64 16.88 10.48
C SER A 110 1.96 16.76 9.69
N ARG A 111 2.58 17.89 9.38
CA ARG A 111 3.94 17.93 8.82
C ARG A 111 4.96 17.22 9.72
N ARG A 112 4.77 17.25 11.05
CA ARG A 112 5.64 16.52 11.99
C ARG A 112 5.60 15.01 11.75
N THR A 113 4.43 14.46 11.44
CA THR A 113 4.27 13.04 11.14
C THR A 113 5.10 12.66 9.92
N VAL A 114 5.06 13.48 8.88
CA VAL A 114 5.83 13.25 7.65
C VAL A 114 7.32 13.45 7.86
N ASN A 115 7.73 14.47 8.62
CA ASN A 115 9.15 14.69 8.93
C ASN A 115 9.78 13.50 9.68
N ALA A 116 8.99 12.73 10.44
CA ALA A 116 9.50 11.53 11.09
C ALA A 116 9.98 10.48 10.08
N PHE A 117 9.34 10.38 8.90
CA PHE A 117 9.74 9.46 7.83
C PHE A 117 11.10 9.80 7.23
N ASP A 118 11.49 11.08 7.25
CA ASP A 118 12.77 11.56 6.73
C ASP A 118 13.95 11.08 7.60
N GLN A 119 13.71 10.88 8.89
CA GLN A 119 14.70 10.44 9.86
C GLN A 119 14.87 8.90 9.92
N MET A 120 14.09 8.16 9.12
CA MET A 120 14.10 6.70 9.10
C MET A 120 14.90 6.18 7.91
N ASP A 121 15.60 5.06 8.12
CA ASP A 121 16.09 4.26 7.00
C ASP A 121 14.92 3.66 6.21
N SER A 122 15.23 3.16 5.01
CA SER A 122 14.23 2.65 4.06
C SER A 122 13.44 1.45 4.60
N ASP A 123 14.06 0.56 5.38
CA ASP A 123 13.39 -0.63 5.90
C ASP A 123 12.48 -0.27 7.08
N THR A 124 12.95 0.57 7.99
CA THR A 124 12.13 1.12 9.09
C THR A 124 10.94 1.89 8.53
N ARG A 125 11.16 2.70 7.51
CA ARG A 125 10.11 3.45 6.81
C ARG A 125 9.08 2.53 6.16
N PHE A 126 9.53 1.50 5.44
CA PHE A 126 8.64 0.50 4.83
C PHE A 126 7.78 -0.18 5.91
N ARG A 127 8.39 -0.63 7.00
CA ARG A 127 7.68 -1.28 8.11
C ARG A 127 6.63 -0.36 8.74
N LEU A 128 6.95 0.92 8.94
CA LEU A 128 5.98 1.87 9.47
C LEU A 128 4.81 2.10 8.52
N MET A 129 5.05 2.25 7.21
CA MET A 129 3.98 2.37 6.21
C MET A 129 3.08 1.15 6.22
N TRP A 130 3.65 -0.05 6.34
CA TRP A 130 2.91 -1.30 6.48
C TRP A 130 2.06 -1.30 7.75
N SER A 131 2.63 -0.93 8.90
CA SER A 131 1.89 -0.87 10.17
C SER A 131 0.72 0.11 10.12
N ILE A 132 0.89 1.26 9.46
CA ILE A 132 -0.20 2.22 9.25
C ILE A 132 -1.34 1.58 8.44
N LEU A 133 -1.01 0.87 7.36
CA LEU A 133 -2.00 0.17 6.54
C LEU A 133 -2.75 -0.88 7.36
N ASP A 134 -2.05 -1.71 8.14
CA ASP A 134 -2.67 -2.76 8.95
C ASP A 134 -3.60 -2.18 10.03
N VAL A 135 -3.15 -1.16 10.75
CA VAL A 135 -3.98 -0.45 11.73
C VAL A 135 -5.21 0.16 11.06
N HIS A 136 -5.05 0.77 9.87
CA HIS A 136 -6.18 1.34 9.11
C HIS A 136 -7.18 0.26 8.70
N ALA A 137 -6.71 -0.86 8.15
CA ALA A 137 -7.55 -1.97 7.71
C ALA A 137 -8.31 -2.60 8.88
N ASN A 138 -7.65 -2.80 10.03
CA ASN A 138 -8.28 -3.33 11.23
C ASN A 138 -9.32 -2.34 11.80
N ALA A 139 -8.99 -1.06 11.91
CA ALA A 139 -9.93 -0.03 12.37
C ALA A 139 -11.17 0.06 11.44
N LYS A 140 -10.98 -0.03 10.13
CA LYS A 140 -12.08 -0.06 9.14
C LYS A 140 -12.98 -1.28 9.34
N ARG A 141 -12.39 -2.46 9.57
CA ARG A 141 -13.12 -3.71 9.83
C ARG A 141 -13.92 -3.63 11.13
N GLU A 142 -13.32 -3.12 12.20
CA GLU A 142 -13.97 -2.94 13.49
C GLU A 142 -15.12 -1.94 13.42
N ALA A 143 -14.90 -0.78 12.77
CA ALA A 143 -15.96 0.21 12.56
C ALA A 143 -17.13 -0.37 11.74
N ALA A 144 -16.85 -1.15 10.70
CA ALA A 144 -17.87 -1.84 9.92
C ALA A 144 -18.66 -2.86 10.77
N ALA A 145 -17.97 -3.66 11.59
CA ALA A 145 -18.59 -4.63 12.50
C ALA A 145 -19.45 -3.95 13.57
N ALA A 146 -18.96 -2.88 14.20
CA ALA A 146 -19.71 -2.11 15.19
C ALA A 146 -20.96 -1.45 14.58
N THR A 147 -20.82 -0.92 13.37
CA THR A 147 -21.95 -0.37 12.60
C THR A 147 -22.97 -1.47 12.31
N ALA A 148 -22.53 -2.60 11.74
CA ALA A 148 -23.40 -3.73 11.43
C ALA A 148 -24.16 -4.23 12.66
N ARG A 149 -23.49 -4.37 13.81
CA ARG A 149 -24.11 -4.75 15.08
C ARG A 149 -25.17 -3.74 15.52
N THR A 150 -24.87 -2.45 15.45
CA THR A 150 -25.83 -1.38 15.79
C THR A 150 -27.10 -1.45 14.92
N PHE A 151 -26.93 -1.69 13.62
CA PHE A 151 -28.07 -1.87 12.70
C PHE A 151 -28.85 -3.16 12.98
N GLN A 152 -28.18 -4.26 13.29
CA GLN A 152 -28.81 -5.54 13.65
C GLN A 152 -29.63 -5.41 14.94
N GLU A 153 -29.07 -4.80 15.97
CA GLU A 153 -29.76 -4.56 17.25
C GLU A 153 -30.98 -3.64 17.04
N ALA A 154 -30.84 -2.55 16.29
CA ALA A 154 -31.96 -1.66 15.96
C ALA A 154 -33.05 -2.35 15.12
N PHE A 155 -32.66 -3.27 14.23
CA PHE A 155 -33.60 -4.07 13.45
C PHE A 155 -34.39 -5.03 14.35
N VAL A 156 -33.70 -5.78 15.22
CA VAL A 156 -34.33 -6.71 16.19
C VAL A 156 -35.28 -5.96 17.13
N GLN A 157 -34.92 -4.74 17.56
CA GLN A 157 -35.74 -3.90 18.42
C GLN A 157 -36.87 -3.14 17.68
N GLY A 158 -37.03 -3.32 16.36
CA GLY A 158 -38.05 -2.61 15.56
C GLY A 158 -37.84 -1.09 15.42
N ARG A 159 -36.65 -0.60 15.76
CA ARG A 159 -36.24 0.82 15.75
C ARG A 159 -35.63 1.26 14.43
N LEU A 160 -35.35 0.33 13.52
CA LEU A 160 -34.88 0.65 12.17
C LEU A 160 -36.06 1.11 11.30
N LYS A 161 -36.11 2.41 10.99
CA LYS A 161 -37.14 3.00 10.13
C LYS A 161 -36.60 3.28 8.74
N LYS A 162 -37.48 3.16 7.76
CA LYS A 162 -37.22 3.51 6.36
C LYS A 162 -38.36 4.36 5.82
N ARG A 163 -38.03 5.36 5.00
CA ARG A 163 -39.00 6.13 4.23
C ARG A 163 -38.48 6.33 2.82
N HIS A 164 -39.28 5.93 1.85
CA HIS A 164 -39.02 6.20 0.45
C HIS A 164 -39.36 7.66 0.13
N LEU A 165 -38.50 8.33 -0.64
CA LEU A 165 -38.66 9.72 -1.08
C LEU A 165 -38.78 9.74 -2.62
N PRO A 166 -40.00 9.63 -3.19
CA PRO A 166 -40.21 9.44 -4.62
C PRO A 166 -39.63 10.57 -5.48
N ALA A 167 -39.79 11.81 -5.03
CA ALA A 167 -39.27 13.00 -5.72
C ALA A 167 -37.73 13.04 -5.85
N ARG A 168 -37.01 12.22 -5.08
CA ARG A 168 -35.54 12.13 -5.11
C ARG A 168 -35.03 10.73 -5.49
N GLY A 169 -35.91 9.79 -5.82
CA GLY A 169 -35.54 8.40 -6.14
C GLY A 169 -34.70 7.70 -5.06
N THR A 170 -34.79 8.13 -3.80
CA THR A 170 -33.90 7.66 -2.71
C THR A 170 -34.69 7.17 -1.51
N THR A 171 -34.06 6.33 -0.68
CA THR A 171 -34.64 5.82 0.57
C THR A 171 -33.83 6.33 1.74
N LYS A 172 -34.50 7.03 2.66
CA LYS A 172 -33.90 7.44 3.94
C LYS A 172 -34.06 6.30 4.93
N VAL A 173 -32.96 5.90 5.58
CA VAL A 173 -32.94 4.90 6.66
C VAL A 173 -32.39 5.57 7.90
N TRP A 174 -33.03 5.37 9.06
CA TRP A 174 -32.57 5.90 10.34
C TRP A 174 -32.95 4.96 11.49
N ILE A 175 -32.22 5.08 12.59
CA ILE A 175 -32.48 4.34 13.84
C ILE A 175 -33.15 5.30 14.81
N GLU A 176 -34.36 4.96 15.30
CA GLU A 176 -35.02 5.71 16.36
C GLU A 176 -34.29 5.52 17.70
N PRO A 177 -34.31 6.51 18.62
CA PRO A 177 -33.71 6.36 19.95
C PRO A 177 -34.41 5.26 20.77
N ALA A 178 -33.71 4.74 21.78
CA ALA A 178 -34.30 3.73 22.67
C ALA A 178 -35.45 4.37 23.44
N HIS A 179 -36.60 3.72 23.52
CA HIS A 179 -37.63 4.15 24.45
C HIS A 179 -37.10 3.95 25.86
N ALA A 180 -36.91 5.04 26.61
CA ALA A 180 -36.53 5.01 28.02
C ALA A 180 -37.68 4.38 28.82
N GLY A 181 -37.68 3.05 28.96
CA GLY A 181 -38.78 2.35 29.64
C GLY A 181 -38.73 0.82 29.65
N ALA A 182 -37.65 0.20 29.17
CA ALA A 182 -37.46 -1.24 29.30
C ALA A 182 -36.12 -1.51 29.98
N ALA A 183 -36.11 -1.36 31.31
CA ALA A 183 -35.12 -1.93 32.21
C ALA A 183 -35.83 -3.01 33.03
#